data_AF-N8XG17-F1
#
_entry.id   AF-N8XG17-F1
#
_cell.length_a   1.000
_cell.length_b   1.000
_cell.length_c   1.000
_cell.angle_alpha   90.00
_cell.angle_beta   90.00
_cell.angle_gamma   90.00
#
_symmetry.space_group_name_H-M   'P 1'
#
loop_
_entity.id
_entity.type
_entity.pdbx_description
1 polymer ?
#
loop_
_entity_poly.entity_id
_entity_poly.type
_entity_poly.pdbx_seq_one_letter_code
_entity_poly.pdbx_strand_id
1 'polypeptide(L)'
;MKDIIIFISSMLSILLAQMSHATLPKIPEETQIEIFKSAKFKKTNLGWESRCSLGNISYYGDLNKDGRPDAIVVDGGIGCYADTGIGFYIVTQQTDRKWVRIFNSRGQPEFLSTLGRHGWPDIAINDGSKCFNVYKWNGQKFEKDRLEYKNKACSSPTVQK
;
A
#
# COMPACT_ATOMS: atom_id res chain seq x y z
N MET A 1 -29.33 68.85 -17.68
CA MET A 1 -29.95 68.63 -16.35
C MET A 1 -30.63 67.26 -16.47
N LYS A 2 -29.97 66.13 -16.15
CA LYS A 2 -29.81 65.51 -14.80
C LYS A 2 -31.16 65.54 -14.06
N ASP A 3 -31.87 64.43 -13.85
CA ASP A 3 -31.57 63.34 -12.91
C ASP A 3 -32.28 62.01 -13.29
N ILE A 4 -31.59 60.87 -13.41
CA ILE A 4 -31.29 59.83 -12.39
C ILE A 4 -32.52 59.00 -11.97
N ILE A 5 -32.67 57.82 -12.60
CA ILE A 5 -33.52 56.71 -12.13
C ILE A 5 -32.61 55.71 -11.43
N ILE A 6 -32.80 55.53 -10.12
CA ILE A 6 -32.05 54.60 -9.28
C ILE A 6 -32.70 53.21 -9.40
N PHE A 7 -32.08 52.28 -10.12
CA PHE A 7 -32.42 50.87 -10.06
C PHE A 7 -31.68 50.22 -8.88
N ILE A 8 -32.44 49.88 -7.84
CA ILE A 8 -31.94 49.15 -6.67
C ILE A 8 -31.92 47.65 -7.05
N SER A 9 -30.82 47.19 -7.64
CA SER A 9 -30.62 45.76 -7.91
C SER A 9 -30.01 45.11 -6.67
N SER A 10 -30.86 44.45 -5.88
CA SER A 10 -30.47 43.53 -4.82
C SER A 10 -29.83 42.29 -5.45
N MET A 11 -28.51 42.34 -5.67
CA MET A 11 -27.70 41.18 -6.02
C MET A 11 -27.37 40.42 -4.72
N LEU A 12 -28.30 39.57 -4.28
CA LEU A 12 -28.02 38.58 -3.25
C LEU A 12 -27.19 37.45 -3.87
N SER A 13 -25.87 37.62 -3.87
CA SER A 13 -24.93 36.58 -4.30
C SER A 13 -24.95 35.42 -3.30
N ILE A 14 -25.71 34.37 -3.61
CA ILE A 14 -25.63 33.08 -2.92
C ILE A 14 -24.31 32.43 -3.34
N LEU A 15 -23.27 32.63 -2.54
CA LEU A 15 -21.99 31.94 -2.69
C LEU A 15 -22.16 30.49 -2.21
N LEU A 16 -22.56 29.59 -3.12
CA LEU A 16 -22.49 28.15 -2.88
C LEU A 16 -21.01 27.75 -2.82
N ALA A 17 -20.46 27.69 -1.61
CA ALA A 17 -19.16 27.07 -1.37
C ALA A 17 -19.27 25.59 -1.74
N GLN A 18 -18.79 25.22 -2.93
CA GLN A 18 -18.67 23.82 -3.33
C GLN A 18 -17.55 23.20 -2.48
N MET A 19 -17.93 22.50 -1.41
CA MET A 19 -17.00 21.65 -0.68
C MET A 19 -16.67 20.44 -1.55
N SER A 20 -15.62 20.55 -2.35
CA SER A 20 -14.99 19.42 -3.03
C SER A 20 -14.50 18.44 -1.97
N HIS A 21 -15.29 17.42 -1.67
CA HIS A 21 -14.82 16.27 -0.94
C HIS A 21 -13.87 15.52 -1.88
N ALA A 22 -12.58 15.50 -1.55
CA ALA A 22 -11.62 14.64 -2.22
C ALA A 22 -11.99 13.18 -1.87
N THR A 23 -12.85 12.58 -2.69
CA THR A 23 -13.12 11.15 -2.62
C THR A 23 -11.82 10.43 -2.99
N LEU A 24 -11.15 9.80 -2.02
CA LEU A 24 -10.06 8.87 -2.31
C LEU A 24 -10.56 7.88 -3.37
N PRO A 25 -9.78 7.60 -4.44
CA PRO A 25 -10.24 6.72 -5.50
C PRO A 25 -10.63 5.37 -4.89
N LYS A 26 -11.93 5.08 -4.92
CA LYS A 26 -12.47 3.80 -4.46
C LYS A 26 -12.02 2.75 -5.46
N ILE A 27 -11.26 1.76 -4.99
CA ILE A 27 -10.82 0.64 -5.83
C ILE A 27 -12.07 -0.05 -6.41
N PRO A 28 -12.18 -0.25 -7.73
CA PRO A 28 -13.32 -0.94 -8.32
C PRO A 28 -13.48 -2.34 -7.72
N GLU A 29 -14.72 -2.81 -7.51
CA GLU A 29 -14.99 -4.06 -6.78
C GLU A 29 -14.37 -5.28 -7.47
N GLU A 30 -14.45 -5.34 -8.79
CA GLU A 30 -13.81 -6.35 -9.62
C GLU A 30 -12.29 -6.35 -9.46
N THR A 31 -11.69 -5.16 -9.35
CA THR A 31 -10.25 -5.01 -9.11
C THR A 31 -9.88 -5.51 -7.71
N GLN A 32 -10.69 -5.20 -6.69
CA GLN A 32 -10.48 -5.74 -5.34
C GLN A 32 -10.54 -7.27 -5.33
N ILE A 33 -11.51 -7.87 -6.03
CA ILE A 33 -11.66 -9.32 -6.17
C ILE A 33 -10.37 -9.95 -6.74
N GLU A 34 -9.81 -9.37 -7.80
CA GLU A 34 -8.58 -9.87 -8.42
C GLU A 34 -7.37 -9.74 -7.50
N ILE A 35 -7.20 -8.59 -6.84
CA ILE A 35 -6.13 -8.36 -5.86
C ILE A 35 -6.16 -9.42 -4.76
N PHE A 36 -7.31 -9.62 -4.12
CA PHE A 36 -7.44 -10.60 -3.03
C PHE A 36 -7.22 -12.03 -3.51
N LYS A 37 -7.78 -12.43 -4.66
CA LYS A 37 -7.55 -13.76 -5.25
C LYS A 37 -6.07 -14.00 -5.54
N SER A 38 -5.37 -13.00 -6.09
CA SER A 38 -3.94 -13.08 -6.37
C SER A 38 -3.09 -13.12 -5.09
N ALA A 39 -3.52 -12.44 -4.03
CA ALA A 39 -2.97 -12.57 -2.68
C ALA A 39 -3.31 -13.92 -2.00
N LYS A 40 -4.14 -14.77 -2.62
CA LYS A 40 -4.64 -16.07 -2.12
C LYS A 40 -5.63 -15.99 -0.95
N PHE A 41 -6.33 -14.86 -0.84
CA PHE A 41 -7.46 -14.72 0.07
C PHE A 41 -8.73 -15.31 -0.55
N LYS A 42 -9.64 -15.79 0.31
CA LYS A 42 -10.94 -16.34 -0.07
C LYS A 42 -12.05 -15.42 0.41
N LYS A 43 -13.08 -15.22 -0.42
CA LYS A 43 -14.27 -14.47 -0.01
C LYS A 43 -15.11 -15.34 0.94
N THR A 44 -15.49 -14.76 2.07
CA THR A 44 -16.43 -15.31 3.05
C THR A 44 -17.53 -14.28 3.32
N ASN A 45 -18.51 -14.65 4.16
CA ASN A 45 -19.57 -13.72 4.57
C ASN A 45 -19.06 -12.56 5.43
N LEU A 46 -17.87 -12.69 6.04
CA LEU A 46 -17.25 -11.67 6.88
C LEU A 46 -16.33 -10.73 6.10
N GLY A 47 -15.87 -11.12 4.92
CA GLY A 47 -14.90 -10.36 4.15
C GLY A 47 -13.99 -11.23 3.32
N TRP A 48 -12.76 -10.78 3.11
CA TRP A 48 -11.72 -11.56 2.45
C TRP A 48 -10.81 -12.14 3.52
N GLU A 49 -10.64 -13.45 3.54
CA GLU A 49 -9.91 -14.15 4.59
C GLU A 49 -8.70 -14.88 4.02
N SER A 50 -7.56 -14.77 4.71
CA SER A 50 -6.38 -15.58 4.43
C SER A 50 -6.46 -16.90 5.20
N ARG A 51 -5.30 -17.53 5.45
CA ARG A 51 -5.20 -18.62 6.43
C ARG A 51 -5.17 -18.13 7.89
N CYS A 52 -5.05 -16.82 8.10
CA CYS A 52 -4.72 -16.20 9.37
C CYS A 52 -5.86 -15.36 9.94
N SER A 53 -6.43 -14.47 9.11
CA SER A 53 -7.54 -13.61 9.51
C SER A 53 -8.17 -12.91 8.31
N LEU A 54 -9.13 -12.04 8.58
CA LEU A 54 -9.65 -11.09 7.61
C LEU A 54 -8.55 -10.13 7.15
N GLY A 55 -8.46 -9.93 5.83
CA GLY A 55 -7.54 -8.99 5.23
C GLY A 55 -8.20 -7.75 4.68
N ASN A 56 -7.37 -6.72 4.49
CA ASN A 56 -7.75 -5.48 3.83
C ASN A 56 -6.66 -5.04 2.84
N ILE A 57 -7.07 -4.31 1.81
CA ILE A 57 -6.12 -3.61 0.93
C ILE A 57 -5.71 -2.34 1.67
N SER A 58 -4.44 -2.24 2.08
CA SER A 58 -3.89 -1.09 2.80
C SER A 58 -3.31 -0.02 1.89
N TYR A 59 -3.00 -0.39 0.64
CA TYR A 59 -2.48 0.51 -0.38
C TYR A 59 -2.94 0.06 -1.77
N TYR A 60 -3.21 1.04 -2.63
CA TYR A 60 -3.46 0.86 -4.06
C TYR A 60 -2.88 2.05 -4.84
N GLY A 61 -1.96 1.80 -5.77
CA GLY A 61 -1.25 2.83 -6.53
C GLY A 61 0.02 2.26 -7.18
N ASP A 62 0.76 3.07 -7.93
CA ASP A 62 1.94 2.60 -8.67
C ASP A 62 3.22 2.75 -7.82
N LEU A 63 3.74 1.65 -7.26
CA LEU A 63 4.90 1.66 -6.37
C LEU A 63 6.22 1.80 -7.14
N ASN A 64 6.31 1.18 -8.31
CA ASN A 64 7.55 1.13 -9.10
C ASN A 64 7.60 2.15 -10.25
N LYS A 65 6.56 2.97 -10.41
CA LYS A 65 6.41 4.03 -11.42
C LYS A 65 6.39 3.51 -12.85
N ASP A 66 5.81 2.33 -13.07
CA ASP A 66 5.73 1.72 -14.40
C ASP A 66 4.39 1.96 -15.14
N GLY A 67 3.53 2.78 -14.54
CA GLY A 67 2.23 3.16 -15.08
C GLY A 67 1.12 2.15 -14.80
N ARG A 68 1.38 1.07 -14.06
CA ARG A 68 0.37 0.09 -13.65
C ARG A 68 0.20 0.11 -12.13
N PRO A 69 -1.02 -0.15 -11.63
CA PRO A 69 -1.27 -0.16 -10.20
C PRO A 69 -0.72 -1.42 -9.52
N ASP A 70 -0.24 -1.23 -8.30
CA ASP A 70 0.11 -2.22 -7.32
C ASP A 70 -0.82 -2.12 -6.10
N ALA A 71 -0.88 -3.19 -5.31
CA ALA A 71 -1.66 -3.27 -4.11
C ALA A 71 -0.90 -3.96 -2.98
N ILE A 72 -1.14 -3.49 -1.76
CA ILE A 72 -0.70 -4.17 -0.54
C ILE A 72 -1.92 -4.71 0.16
N VAL A 73 -1.97 -6.02 0.35
CA VAL A 73 -2.96 -6.68 1.20
C VAL A 73 -2.29 -6.98 2.53
N VAL A 74 -2.95 -6.67 3.63
CA VAL A 74 -2.49 -7.01 4.98
C VAL A 74 -3.52 -7.88 5.67
N ASP A 75 -3.03 -8.73 6.58
CA ASP A 75 -3.81 -9.51 7.53
C ASP A 75 -3.00 -9.63 8.84
N GLY A 76 -3.61 -10.20 9.87
CA GLY A 76 -2.99 -10.27 11.19
C GLY A 76 -3.24 -11.56 11.96
N GLY A 77 -2.67 -11.60 13.16
CA GLY A 77 -2.84 -12.68 14.13
C GLY A 77 -1.50 -13.22 14.62
N ILE A 78 -1.31 -13.20 15.95
CA ILE A 78 -0.11 -13.75 16.60
C ILE A 78 0.11 -15.24 16.29
N GLY A 79 -0.97 -15.99 16.04
CA GLY A 79 -0.89 -17.40 15.66
C GLY A 79 -0.22 -17.64 14.29
N CYS A 80 -0.23 -16.66 13.39
CA CYS A 80 0.43 -16.73 12.09
C CYS A 80 1.75 -15.97 12.04
N TYR A 81 1.81 -14.80 12.68
CA TYR A 81 2.89 -13.84 12.48
C TYR A 81 3.74 -13.62 13.74
N ALA A 82 3.55 -14.45 14.77
CA ALA A 82 4.24 -14.38 16.05
C ALA A 82 4.24 -12.95 16.61
N ASP A 83 5.37 -12.50 17.15
CA ASP A 83 5.51 -11.21 17.83
C ASP A 83 5.23 -9.99 16.94
N THR A 84 5.28 -10.16 15.61
CA THR A 84 4.93 -9.06 14.69
C THR A 84 3.42 -8.83 14.60
N GLY A 85 2.62 -9.89 14.82
CA GLY A 85 1.15 -9.84 14.75
C GLY A 85 0.54 -9.52 13.38
N ILE A 86 1.36 -9.24 12.36
CA ILE A 86 0.93 -8.75 11.04
C ILE A 86 1.70 -9.44 9.90
N GLY A 87 1.01 -9.65 8.79
CA GLY A 87 1.61 -10.05 7.51
C GLY A 87 1.13 -9.17 6.37
N PHE A 88 1.88 -9.16 5.28
CA PHE A 88 1.53 -8.43 4.07
C PHE A 88 1.85 -9.21 2.80
N TYR A 89 1.18 -8.81 1.72
CA TYR A 89 1.30 -9.36 0.38
C TYR A 89 1.35 -8.21 -0.62
N ILE A 90 2.36 -8.20 -1.49
CA ILE A 90 2.45 -7.25 -2.61
C ILE A 90 1.93 -7.92 -3.86
N VAL A 91 0.92 -7.31 -4.47
CA VAL A 91 0.28 -7.76 -5.70
C VAL A 91 0.40 -6.66 -6.74
N THR A 92 0.82 -7.00 -7.95
CA THR A 92 1.08 -6.03 -9.02
C THR A 92 0.33 -6.40 -10.29
N GLN A 93 -0.22 -5.39 -10.97
CA GLN A 93 -0.84 -5.59 -12.27
C GLN A 93 0.24 -5.76 -13.37
N GLN A 94 0.20 -6.89 -14.05
CA GLN A 94 1.09 -7.22 -15.15
C GLN A 94 0.67 -6.51 -16.44
N THR A 95 1.53 -6.56 -17.47
CA THR A 95 1.25 -5.95 -18.79
C THR A 95 0.03 -6.55 -19.48
N ASP A 96 -0.31 -7.81 -19.18
CA ASP A 96 -1.53 -8.47 -19.66
C ASP A 96 -2.77 -8.19 -18.78
N ARG A 97 -2.68 -7.18 -17.89
CA ARG A 97 -3.68 -6.76 -16.89
C ARG A 97 -3.98 -7.77 -15.79
N LYS A 98 -3.32 -8.94 -15.76
CA LYS A 98 -3.49 -9.90 -14.66
C LYS A 98 -2.77 -9.42 -13.41
N TRP A 99 -3.35 -9.70 -12.26
CA TRP A 99 -2.72 -9.43 -10.97
C TRP A 99 -1.86 -10.60 -10.52
N VAL A 100 -0.62 -10.34 -10.12
CA VAL A 100 0.31 -11.37 -9.62
C VAL A 100 0.88 -10.94 -8.28
N ARG A 101 0.85 -11.86 -7.30
CA ARG A 101 1.57 -11.68 -6.04
C ARG A 101 3.05 -11.90 -6.27
N ILE A 102 3.87 -10.88 -6.00
CA ILE A 102 5.32 -10.91 -6.21
C ILE A 102 6.13 -11.01 -4.92
N PHE A 103 5.51 -10.69 -3.78
CA PHE A 103 6.16 -10.79 -2.48
C PHE A 103 5.15 -10.94 -1.34
N ASN A 104 5.58 -11.57 -0.25
CA ASN A 104 4.85 -11.58 1.01
C ASN A 104 5.82 -11.82 2.16
N SER A 105 5.53 -11.27 3.34
CA SER A 105 6.29 -11.52 4.55
C SER A 105 5.46 -11.24 5.80
N ARG A 106 5.95 -11.75 6.94
CA ARG A 106 5.57 -11.28 8.28
C ARG A 106 6.22 -9.92 8.56
N GLY A 107 5.60 -9.11 9.42
CA GLY A 107 6.04 -7.75 9.74
C GLY A 107 5.38 -6.68 8.86
N GLN A 108 5.63 -5.41 9.18
CA GLN A 108 5.12 -4.27 8.43
C GLN A 108 6.13 -3.86 7.34
N PRO A 109 5.71 -3.69 6.07
CA PRO A 109 6.59 -3.18 5.04
C PRO A 109 6.86 -1.68 5.22
N GLU A 110 8.12 -1.31 5.17
CA GLU A 110 8.60 0.06 5.05
C GLU A 110 9.29 0.22 3.68
N PHE A 111 8.68 1.01 2.79
CA PHE A 111 9.25 1.29 1.47
C PHE A 111 10.32 2.36 1.57
N LEU A 112 11.54 2.01 1.19
CA LEU A 112 12.70 2.90 1.24
C LEU A 112 12.79 3.75 -0.03
N SER A 113 13.56 4.84 0.05
CA SER A 113 13.86 5.68 -1.11
C SER A 113 14.88 5.05 -2.07
N THR A 114 15.63 4.03 -1.63
CA THR A 114 16.53 3.28 -2.49
C THR A 114 15.73 2.34 -3.40
N LEU A 115 16.17 2.20 -4.65
CA LEU A 115 15.44 1.44 -5.67
C LEU A 115 16.24 0.22 -6.10
N GLY A 116 15.53 -0.89 -6.29
CA GLY A 116 15.96 -2.07 -7.04
C GLY A 116 15.81 -1.88 -8.54
N ARG A 117 15.85 -2.99 -9.29
CA ARG A 117 15.62 -2.94 -10.74
C ARG A 117 14.18 -2.50 -11.04
N HIS A 118 13.99 -1.88 -12.21
CA HIS A 118 12.66 -1.49 -12.72
C HIS A 118 11.87 -0.56 -11.78
N GLY A 119 12.57 0.25 -10.97
CA GLY A 119 11.95 1.27 -10.13
C GLY A 119 11.34 0.78 -8.83
N TRP A 120 11.40 -0.53 -8.53
CA TRP A 120 10.86 -1.06 -7.28
C TRP A 120 11.59 -0.50 -6.06
N PRO A 121 10.89 0.10 -5.08
CA PRO A 121 11.51 0.48 -3.81
C PRO A 121 12.06 -0.75 -3.07
N ASP A 122 13.23 -0.62 -2.46
CA ASP A 122 13.70 -1.59 -1.48
C ASP A 122 12.72 -1.59 -0.29
N ILE A 123 12.53 -2.75 0.34
CA ILE A 123 11.55 -2.96 1.41
C ILE A 123 12.27 -3.35 2.69
N ALA A 124 12.26 -2.49 3.71
CA ALA A 124 12.61 -2.88 5.06
C ALA A 124 11.41 -3.56 5.73
N ILE A 125 11.66 -4.68 6.42
CA ILE A 125 10.62 -5.42 7.14
C ILE A 125 10.72 -5.07 8.62
N ASN A 126 9.80 -4.24 9.08
CA ASN A 126 9.71 -3.91 10.49
C ASN A 126 9.09 -5.08 11.25
N ASP A 127 9.94 -5.78 11.99
CA ASP A 127 9.63 -6.94 12.84
C ASP A 127 9.90 -6.67 14.33
N GLY A 128 10.13 -5.41 14.70
CA GLY A 128 10.47 -4.99 16.07
C GLY A 128 11.95 -5.13 16.45
N SER A 129 12.80 -5.77 15.64
CA SER A 129 14.20 -6.10 15.99
C SER A 129 15.19 -4.93 16.02
N LYS A 130 14.77 -3.71 15.63
CA LYS A 130 15.66 -2.54 15.41
C LYS A 130 16.87 -2.84 14.50
N CYS A 131 16.79 -3.88 13.68
CA CYS A 131 17.75 -4.20 12.63
C CYS A 131 17.04 -5.02 11.54
N PHE A 132 16.35 -4.32 10.66
CA PHE A 132 15.37 -4.89 9.75
C PHE A 132 16.04 -5.56 8.55
N ASN A 133 15.45 -6.67 8.10
CA ASN A 133 15.81 -7.25 6.81
C ASN A 133 15.32 -6.33 5.70
N VAL A 134 16.24 -5.90 4.83
CA VAL A 134 15.91 -5.15 3.63
C VAL A 134 15.92 -6.09 2.43
N TYR A 135 14.85 -6.04 1.65
CA TYR A 135 14.68 -6.81 0.43
C TYR A 135 14.75 -5.90 -0.80
N LYS A 136 15.48 -6.34 -1.80
CA LYS A 136 15.71 -5.62 -3.06
C LYS A 136 15.16 -6.41 -4.24
N TRP A 137 14.50 -5.71 -5.17
CA TRP A 137 14.06 -6.32 -6.41
C TRP A 137 15.24 -6.56 -7.36
N ASN A 138 15.49 -7.82 -7.71
CA ASN A 138 16.61 -8.22 -8.58
C ASN A 138 16.25 -8.26 -10.08
N GLY A 139 15.01 -7.92 -10.44
CA GLY A 139 14.46 -8.07 -11.79
C GLY A 139 13.41 -9.18 -11.92
N GLN A 140 13.38 -10.11 -10.96
CA GLN A 140 12.46 -11.26 -10.96
C GLN A 140 11.71 -11.43 -9.64
N LYS A 141 12.38 -11.19 -8.51
CA LYS A 141 11.80 -11.32 -7.17
C LYS A 141 12.51 -10.39 -6.19
N PHE A 142 11.87 -10.15 -5.05
CA PHE A 142 12.52 -9.54 -3.90
C PHE A 142 13.43 -10.55 -3.21
N GLU A 143 14.72 -10.22 -3.09
CA GLU A 143 15.71 -11.01 -2.36
C GLU A 143 16.27 -10.21 -1.19
N LYS A 144 16.64 -10.89 -0.10
CA LYS A 144 17.28 -10.24 1.03
C LYS A 144 18.63 -9.66 0.58
N ASP A 145 18.80 -8.38 0.80
CA ASP A 145 19.96 -7.59 0.34
C ASP A 145 20.88 -7.23 1.51
N ARG A 146 20.31 -6.61 2.55
CA ARG A 146 21.06 -6.09 3.69
C ARG A 146 20.24 -6.07 4.98
N LEU A 147 20.90 -5.67 6.07
CA LEU A 147 20.27 -5.34 7.34
C LEU A 147 20.39 -3.83 7.57
N GLU A 148 19.30 -3.19 7.96
CA GLU A 148 19.26 -1.74 8.12
C GLU A 148 18.33 -1.30 9.27
N TYR A 149 18.70 -0.20 9.93
CA TYR A 149 17.81 0.51 10.84
C TYR A 149 18.03 2.01 10.69
N LYS A 150 16.96 2.76 10.41
CA LYS A 150 17.01 4.21 10.19
C LYS A 150 18.07 4.62 9.14
N ASN A 151 18.06 3.98 7.97
CA ASN A 151 19.01 4.26 6.87
C ASN A 151 20.48 4.00 7.21
N LYS A 152 20.76 3.13 8.18
CA LYS A 152 22.13 2.73 8.58
C LYS A 152 22.25 1.22 8.61
N ALA A 153 23.36 0.70 8.08
CA ALA A 153 23.70 -0.71 8.21
C ALA A 153 23.74 -1.11 9.69
N CYS A 154 23.24 -2.30 9.98
CA CYS A 154 23.26 -2.88 11.31
C CYS A 154 23.59 -4.37 11.22
N SER A 155 23.95 -4.96 12.35
CA SER A 155 24.11 -6.40 12.51
C SER A 155 23.09 -6.92 13.49
N SER A 156 22.49 -8.08 13.19
CA SER A 156 21.74 -8.82 14.22
C SER A 156 22.65 -9.03 15.43
N PRO A 157 22.17 -8.89 16.68
CA PRO A 157 22.96 -9.34 17.82
C PRO A 157 23.33 -10.79 17.55
N THR A 158 24.62 -11.08 17.52
CA THR A 158 25.13 -12.44 17.36
C THR A 158 24.49 -13.26 18.47
N VAL A 159 23.62 -14.21 18.12
CA VAL A 159 23.27 -15.28 19.05
C VAL A 159 24.57 -16.04 19.25
N GLN A 160 25.28 -15.76 20.33
CA GLN A 160 26.33 -16.66 20.79
C GLN A 160 25.63 -17.98 21.08
N LYS A 161 25.95 -18.99 20.27
CA LYS A 161 25.58 -20.37 20.54
C LYS A 161 26.30 -20.86 21.79
#